data_AF-A0ABD6ED00-F1
#
_entry.id   AF-A0ABD6ED00-F1
#
_cell.length_a   1.000
_cell.length_b   1.000
_cell.length_c   1.000
_cell.angle_alpha   90.00
_cell.angle_beta   90.00
_cell.angle_gamma   90.00
#
_symmetry.space_group_name_H-M   'P 1'
#
loop_
_entity.id
_entity.type
_entity.pdbx_description
1 polymer ?
#
loop_
_entity_poly.entity_id
_entity_poly.type
_entity_poly.pdbx_seq_one_letter_code
_entity_poly.pdbx_strand_id
1 'polypeptide(L)'
;MKEMISSDPASCRTFVLEKTIKRERKVRHKSPENFVRRRISKADLASLKYEQFEPLYQLWLEYYSTLLEGHFKNPDERLLRADYHGCLLMVTEADNPSHIGIHGIVVRETRHTFQLITKKNKFSIIPKQGSTFQFIFNGHVFTIFGDAFRFKPTVRIKKVLRNRLPIPFFL
;
A
#
# COMPACT_ATOMS: atom_id res chain seq x y z
N MET A 1 21.19 -99.46 13.57
CA MET A 1 20.80 -98.95 14.89
C MET A 1 19.97 -97.70 14.67
N LYS A 2 18.65 -97.80 14.95
CA LYS A 2 17.63 -96.76 15.26
C LYS A 2 17.58 -95.52 14.34
N GLU A 3 16.61 -95.46 13.42
CA GLU A 3 15.26 -94.85 13.58
C GLU A 3 15.31 -93.31 13.42
N MET A 4 14.39 -92.59 12.76
CA MET A 4 13.12 -92.88 12.10
C MET A 4 12.85 -91.71 11.13
N ILE A 5 12.37 -92.00 9.92
CA ILE A 5 11.82 -91.00 8.99
C ILE A 5 10.31 -91.01 9.14
N SER A 6 9.69 -89.83 9.32
CA SER A 6 8.40 -89.35 8.78
C SER A 6 7.82 -88.31 9.75
N SER A 7 7.81 -87.02 9.40
CA SER A 7 6.87 -86.29 8.55
C SER A 7 5.67 -85.74 9.32
N ASP A 8 5.84 -84.50 9.80
CA ASP A 8 4.80 -83.48 9.97
C ASP A 8 5.52 -82.13 10.10
N PRO A 9 4.96 -80.95 9.75
CA PRO A 9 3.55 -80.66 9.46
C PRO A 9 3.31 -79.78 8.22
N ALA A 10 2.10 -79.88 7.66
CA ALA A 10 1.57 -78.91 6.72
C ALA A 10 1.37 -77.53 7.39
N SER A 11 2.12 -76.56 6.87
CA SER A 11 1.65 -75.21 6.52
C SER A 11 0.87 -74.40 7.56
N CYS A 12 1.54 -73.39 8.11
CA CYS A 12 1.07 -72.00 8.08
C CYS A 12 2.30 -71.08 8.12
N ARG A 13 2.73 -70.59 6.94
CA ARG A 13 3.74 -69.53 6.84
C ARG A 13 3.07 -68.21 7.24
N THR A 14 3.22 -67.80 8.50
CA THR A 14 2.73 -66.49 8.94
C THR A 14 3.73 -65.42 8.53
N PHE A 15 3.32 -64.59 7.58
CA PHE A 15 4.07 -63.44 7.09
C PHE A 15 4.15 -62.36 8.18
N VAL A 16 5.35 -62.05 8.65
CA VAL A 16 5.59 -60.84 9.44
C VAL A 16 5.68 -59.67 8.46
N LEU A 17 4.58 -58.92 8.32
CA LEU A 17 4.59 -57.65 7.60
C LEU A 17 5.56 -56.71 8.33
N GLU A 18 6.63 -56.31 7.63
CA GLU A 18 7.58 -55.31 8.12
C GLU A 18 6.82 -54.12 8.68
N LYS A 19 7.09 -53.79 9.95
CA LYS A 19 6.66 -52.52 10.53
C LYS A 19 7.33 -51.43 9.69
N THR A 20 6.58 -50.86 8.75
CA THR A 20 7.01 -49.68 8.00
C THR A 20 7.37 -48.62 9.03
N ILE A 21 8.67 -48.42 9.27
CA ILE A 21 9.17 -47.33 10.11
C ILE A 21 8.79 -46.06 9.35
N LYS A 22 7.66 -45.44 9.73
CA LYS A 22 7.32 -44.10 9.25
C LYS A 22 8.40 -43.18 9.80
N ARG A 23 9.44 -42.94 9.01
CA ARG A 23 10.41 -41.89 9.29
C ARG A 23 9.62 -40.58 9.35
N GLU A 24 9.46 -40.03 10.54
CA GLU A 24 8.96 -38.68 10.72
C GLU A 24 9.92 -37.72 10.02
N ARG A 25 9.58 -37.35 8.78
CA ARG A 25 10.26 -36.25 8.11
C ARG A 25 9.88 -34.99 8.88
N LYS A 26 10.84 -34.43 9.63
CA LYS A 26 10.70 -33.07 10.16
C LYS A 26 10.47 -32.14 8.98
N VAL A 27 9.22 -31.73 8.77
CA VAL A 27 8.89 -30.70 7.78
C VAL A 27 9.57 -29.42 8.25
N ARG A 28 10.61 -29.01 7.54
CA ARG A 28 11.21 -27.69 7.76
C ARG A 28 10.22 -26.66 7.25
N HIS A 29 9.37 -26.15 8.13
CA HIS A 29 8.67 -24.91 7.86
C HIS A 29 9.73 -23.81 7.78
N LYS A 30 9.91 -23.19 6.60
CA LYS A 30 10.58 -21.89 6.54
C LYS A 30 9.79 -20.98 7.49
N SER A 31 10.49 -20.16 8.27
CA SER A 31 9.79 -19.09 8.99
C SER A 31 8.94 -18.35 7.96
N PRO A 32 7.68 -18.03 8.25
CA PRO A 32 6.91 -17.18 7.35
C PRO A 32 7.78 -15.94 7.15
N GLU A 33 8.33 -15.76 5.94
CA GLU A 33 8.87 -14.47 5.57
C GLU A 33 7.71 -13.52 5.87
N ASN A 34 7.93 -12.60 6.80
CA ASN A 34 6.89 -11.72 7.27
C ASN A 34 6.42 -10.89 6.07
N PHE A 35 5.47 -11.39 5.28
CA PHE A 35 4.94 -10.75 4.08
C PHE A 35 4.42 -9.36 4.46
N VAL A 36 3.80 -9.28 5.63
CA VAL A 36 3.32 -8.05 6.28
C VAL A 36 4.44 -7.05 6.59
N ARG A 37 5.68 -7.50 6.77
CA ARG A 37 6.85 -6.67 7.11
C ARG A 37 7.87 -6.54 5.98
N ARG A 38 7.64 -7.11 4.80
CA ARG A 38 8.56 -6.94 3.68
C ARG A 38 8.56 -5.45 3.31
N ARG A 39 9.64 -4.76 3.69
CA ARG A 39 9.83 -3.37 3.29
C ARG A 39 10.03 -3.36 1.77
N ILE A 40 9.28 -2.49 1.10
CA ILE A 40 9.51 -2.17 -0.30
C ILE A 40 10.98 -1.75 -0.43
N SER A 41 11.74 -2.47 -1.25
CA SER A 41 13.15 -2.16 -1.48
C SER A 41 13.29 -0.96 -2.42
N LYS A 42 14.48 -0.36 -2.45
CA LYS A 42 14.78 0.73 -3.40
C LYS A 42 14.69 0.24 -4.86
N ALA A 43 15.01 -1.03 -5.11
CA ALA A 43 14.89 -1.64 -6.43
C ALA A 43 13.42 -1.76 -6.85
N ASP A 44 12.54 -2.15 -5.93
CA ASP A 44 11.09 -2.24 -6.18
C ASP A 44 10.50 -0.87 -6.53
N LEU A 45 10.96 0.21 -5.89
CA LEU A 45 10.52 1.58 -6.20
C LEU A 45 11.02 2.06 -7.57
N ALA A 46 12.20 1.59 -8.00
CA ALA A 46 12.81 1.98 -9.26
C ALA A 46 12.19 1.24 -10.48
N SER A 47 11.56 0.09 -10.25
CA SER A 47 10.88 -0.67 -11.31
C SER A 47 9.45 -0.19 -11.59
N LEU A 48 8.91 0.69 -10.75
CA LEU A 48 7.57 1.26 -10.92
C LEU A 48 7.48 2.14 -12.17
N LYS A 49 6.45 1.89 -12.98
CA LYS A 49 6.14 2.70 -14.16
C LYS A 49 4.87 3.51 -13.92
N TYR A 50 4.83 4.72 -14.48
CA TYR A 50 3.69 5.62 -14.40
C TYR A 50 2.41 5.00 -14.95
N GLU A 51 2.51 4.30 -16.09
CA GLU A 51 1.40 3.62 -16.77
C GLU A 51 0.63 2.66 -15.86
N GLN A 52 1.31 2.02 -14.91
CA GLN A 52 0.68 1.11 -13.96
C GLN A 52 -0.30 1.80 -13.01
N PHE A 53 -0.19 3.12 -12.83
CA PHE A 53 -1.01 3.93 -11.94
C PHE A 53 -2.07 4.74 -12.67
N GLU A 54 -2.12 4.72 -14.00
CA GLU A 54 -3.18 5.41 -14.75
C GLU A 54 -4.58 4.90 -14.41
N PRO A 55 -4.84 3.59 -14.26
CA PRO A 55 -6.15 3.11 -13.82
C PRO A 55 -6.53 3.62 -12.43
N LEU A 56 -5.54 3.81 -11.54
CA LEU A 56 -5.76 4.35 -10.21
C LEU A 56 -6.18 5.82 -10.26
N TYR A 57 -5.63 6.60 -11.19
CA TYR A 57 -6.06 7.97 -11.43
C TYR A 57 -7.49 8.03 -12.00
N GLN A 58 -7.85 7.14 -12.93
CA GLN A 58 -9.22 7.07 -13.45
C GLN A 58 -10.24 6.76 -12.36
N LEU A 59 -9.94 5.78 -11.50
CA LEU A 59 -10.77 5.47 -10.34
C LEU A 59 -10.91 6.68 -9.39
N TRP A 60 -9.82 7.43 -9.20
CA TRP A 60 -9.84 8.63 -8.38
C TRP A 60 -10.73 9.73 -8.99
N LEU A 61 -10.75 9.89 -10.31
CA LEU A 61 -11.62 10.86 -10.99
C LEU A 61 -13.11 10.55 -10.76
N GLU A 62 -13.51 9.29 -10.90
CA GLU A 62 -14.89 8.84 -10.61
C GLU A 62 -15.25 9.02 -9.14
N TYR A 63 -14.33 8.66 -8.24
CA TYR A 63 -14.51 8.92 -6.81
C TYR A 63 -14.71 10.41 -6.53
N TYR A 64 -13.87 11.26 -7.11
CA TYR A 64 -13.89 12.69 -6.84
C TYR A 64 -15.11 13.38 -7.46
N SER A 65 -15.62 12.92 -8.62
CA SER A 65 -16.87 13.42 -9.19
C SER A 65 -18.05 13.17 -8.24
N THR A 66 -18.22 11.92 -7.77
CA THR A 66 -19.29 11.58 -6.81
C THR A 66 -19.14 12.31 -5.48
N LEU A 67 -17.91 12.67 -5.10
CA LEU A 67 -17.66 13.48 -3.90
C LEU A 67 -18.20 14.91 -4.07
N LEU A 68 -18.11 15.48 -5.27
CA LEU A 68 -18.54 16.86 -5.56
C LEU A 68 -20.02 17.00 -5.91
N GLU A 69 -20.69 15.93 -6.36
CA GLU A 69 -22.12 15.98 -6.72
C GLU A 69 -23.06 16.22 -5.52
N GLY A 70 -22.58 16.15 -4.28
CA GLY A 70 -23.39 16.39 -3.08
C GLY A 70 -23.52 17.86 -2.70
N HIS A 71 -24.72 18.31 -2.29
CA HIS A 71 -24.94 19.66 -1.74
C HIS A 71 -23.96 19.97 -0.58
N PHE A 72 -23.06 20.93 -0.81
CA PHE A 72 -22.00 21.30 0.13
C PHE A 72 -22.55 22.16 1.26
N LYS A 73 -22.60 21.64 2.49
CA LYS A 73 -22.74 22.49 3.69
C LYS A 73 -21.41 23.13 4.09
N ASN A 74 -20.32 22.35 4.01
CA ASN A 74 -18.94 22.76 4.27
C ASN A 74 -18.00 22.03 3.28
N PRO A 75 -17.67 22.60 2.11
CA PRO A 75 -16.84 21.93 1.11
C PRO A 75 -15.45 21.60 1.65
N ASP A 76 -14.81 22.54 2.36
CA ASP A 76 -13.44 22.40 2.85
C ASP A 76 -13.25 21.22 3.81
N GLU A 77 -14.20 20.99 4.73
CA GLU A 77 -14.12 19.86 5.68
C GLU A 77 -14.21 18.51 4.97
N ARG A 78 -15.05 18.42 3.93
CA ARG A 78 -15.22 17.21 3.13
C ARG A 78 -13.98 16.94 2.28
N LEU A 79 -13.42 17.97 1.66
CA LEU A 79 -12.15 17.89 0.92
C LEU A 79 -10.99 17.49 1.84
N LEU A 80 -10.93 18.03 3.05
CA LEU A 80 -9.94 17.66 4.05
C LEU A 80 -10.06 16.21 4.52
N ARG A 81 -11.22 15.55 4.34
CA ARG A 81 -11.43 14.13 4.66
C ARG A 81 -11.33 13.20 3.44
N ALA A 82 -11.30 13.74 2.23
CA ALA A 82 -11.29 12.99 0.99
C ALA A 82 -10.04 12.11 0.82
N ASP A 83 -10.11 11.03 0.05
CA ASP A 83 -8.92 10.26 -0.31
C ASP A 83 -8.15 10.95 -1.46
N TYR A 84 -6.83 10.96 -1.38
CA TYR A 84 -5.93 11.54 -2.39
C TYR A 84 -4.98 10.50 -3.00
N HIS A 85 -5.08 9.22 -2.63
CA HIS A 85 -4.38 8.17 -3.38
C HIS A 85 -4.95 8.09 -4.79
N GLY A 86 -4.09 8.11 -5.80
CA GLY A 86 -4.49 8.19 -7.20
C GLY A 86 -4.66 9.61 -7.74
N CYS A 87 -4.67 10.63 -6.89
CA CYS A 87 -4.77 12.02 -7.36
C CYS A 87 -3.52 12.45 -8.13
N LEU A 88 -3.69 13.18 -9.23
CA LEU A 88 -2.60 13.83 -9.96
C LEU A 88 -2.27 15.18 -9.31
N LEU A 89 -1.26 15.19 -8.45
CA LEU A 89 -0.82 16.39 -7.73
C LEU A 89 0.38 17.05 -8.40
N MET A 90 0.45 18.38 -8.28
CA MET A 90 1.61 19.21 -8.59
C MET A 90 2.05 19.97 -7.34
N VAL A 91 3.35 20.01 -7.07
CA VAL A 91 3.92 20.84 -6.00
C VAL A 91 4.08 22.26 -6.53
N THR A 92 3.35 23.22 -5.95
CA THR A 92 3.45 24.64 -6.35
C THR A 92 4.41 25.41 -5.49
N GLU A 93 4.46 25.09 -4.19
CA GLU A 93 5.35 25.72 -3.23
C GLU A 93 5.93 24.65 -2.32
N ALA A 94 7.19 24.81 -1.94
CA ALA A 94 7.84 23.94 -0.96
C ALA A 94 9.01 24.67 -0.30
N ASP A 95 9.24 24.40 0.98
CA ASP A 95 10.44 24.85 1.72
C ASP A 95 11.75 24.44 1.02
N ASN A 96 11.72 23.28 0.34
CA ASN A 96 12.81 22.82 -0.50
C ASN A 96 12.48 23.14 -1.98
N PRO A 97 13.18 24.10 -2.61
CA PRO A 97 12.92 24.51 -3.99
C PRO A 97 13.04 23.37 -5.01
N SER A 98 13.84 22.34 -4.72
CA SER A 98 14.00 21.19 -5.64
C SER A 98 12.72 20.35 -5.82
N HIS A 99 11.73 20.52 -4.93
CA HIS A 99 10.44 19.86 -5.05
C HIS A 99 9.43 20.63 -5.90
N ILE A 100 9.63 21.94 -6.09
CA ILE A 100 8.70 22.81 -6.81
C ILE A 100 8.60 22.34 -8.28
N GLY A 101 7.37 22.27 -8.79
CA GLY A 101 7.07 21.83 -10.16
C GLY A 101 7.04 20.31 -10.37
N ILE A 102 7.41 19.51 -9.36
CA ILE A 102 7.22 18.06 -9.42
C ILE A 102 5.72 17.77 -9.46
N HIS A 103 5.30 16.99 -10.46
CA HIS A 103 3.92 16.54 -10.59
C HIS A 103 3.84 15.06 -10.93
N GLY A 104 2.80 14.40 -10.43
CA GLY A 104 2.65 12.96 -10.57
C GLY A 104 1.45 12.41 -9.82
N ILE A 105 1.15 11.15 -10.10
CA ILE A 105 0.05 10.43 -9.43
C ILE A 105 0.50 10.05 -8.02
N VAL A 106 -0.33 10.29 -7.02
CA VAL A 106 -0.09 9.88 -5.64
C VAL A 106 -0.20 8.36 -5.55
N VAL A 107 0.93 7.70 -5.38
CA VAL A 107 1.01 6.24 -5.15
C VAL A 107 0.68 5.92 -3.70
N ARG A 108 1.19 6.74 -2.76
CA ARG A 108 1.02 6.51 -1.32
C ARG A 108 0.92 7.81 -0.55
N GLU A 109 -0.12 7.93 0.26
CA GLU A 109 -0.22 8.95 1.29
C GLU A 109 0.24 8.35 2.63
N THR A 110 1.16 9.04 3.30
CA THR A 110 1.52 8.74 4.68
C THR A 110 1.17 9.92 5.59
N ARG A 111 1.46 9.78 6.89
CA ARG A 111 1.26 10.88 7.85
C ARG A 111 2.02 12.15 7.45
N HIS A 112 3.20 12.03 6.85
CA HIS A 112 4.11 13.15 6.65
C HIS A 112 4.46 13.40 5.20
N THR A 113 4.16 12.49 4.29
CA THR A 113 4.60 12.58 2.90
C THR A 113 3.49 12.20 1.94
N PHE A 114 3.55 12.81 0.76
CA PHE A 114 2.93 12.30 -0.45
C PHE A 114 4.02 11.66 -1.31
N GLN A 115 3.80 10.44 -1.75
CA GLN A 115 4.72 9.71 -2.61
C GLN A 115 4.14 9.68 -4.01
N LEU A 116 4.82 10.32 -4.96
CA LEU A 116 4.35 10.57 -6.31
C LEU A 116 5.14 9.73 -7.32
N ILE A 117 4.45 9.23 -8.34
CA ILE A 117 5.09 8.71 -9.56
C ILE A 117 4.95 9.74 -10.68
N THR A 118 6.08 10.19 -11.22
CA THR A 118 6.12 11.15 -12.33
C THR A 118 6.00 10.44 -13.66
N LYS A 119 5.59 11.15 -14.73
CA LYS A 119 5.57 10.61 -16.11
C LYS A 119 6.93 10.09 -16.60
N LYS A 120 8.02 10.51 -15.97
CA LYS A 120 9.39 10.04 -16.24
C LYS A 120 9.71 8.71 -15.52
N ASN A 121 8.72 8.00 -15.00
CA ASN A 121 8.87 6.79 -14.18
C ASN A 121 9.77 6.99 -12.94
N LYS A 122 9.86 8.22 -12.45
CA LYS A 122 10.63 8.54 -11.24
C LYS A 122 9.70 8.66 -10.05
N PHE A 123 10.00 7.87 -9.02
CA PHE A 123 9.35 7.94 -7.72
C PHE A 123 9.92 9.10 -6.89
N SER A 124 9.04 9.97 -6.38
CA SER A 124 9.40 11.16 -5.61
C SER A 124 8.65 11.18 -4.28
N ILE A 125 9.35 11.42 -3.17
CA ILE A 125 8.76 11.48 -1.84
C ILE A 125 8.77 12.94 -1.39
N ILE A 126 7.60 13.55 -1.33
CA ILE A 126 7.46 14.97 -1.00
C ILE A 126 6.95 15.09 0.45
N PRO A 127 7.64 15.82 1.34
CA PRO A 127 7.13 16.13 2.66
C PRO A 127 5.90 17.04 2.54
N LYS A 128 4.93 16.82 3.43
CA LYS A 128 3.72 17.65 3.52
C LYS A 128 3.96 18.95 4.28
N GLN A 129 4.95 18.96 5.17
CA GLN A 129 5.28 20.16 5.95
C GLN A 129 5.90 21.22 5.04
N GLY A 130 5.39 22.45 5.11
CA GLY A 130 5.90 23.56 4.31
C GLY A 130 5.81 23.29 2.80
N SER A 131 4.78 22.56 2.35
CA SER A 131 4.55 22.31 0.93
C SER A 131 3.08 22.50 0.58
N THR A 132 2.85 23.18 -0.54
CA THR A 132 1.53 23.44 -1.13
C THR A 132 1.41 22.59 -2.40
N PHE A 133 0.30 21.88 -2.52
CA PHE A 133 0.00 21.02 -3.66
C PHE A 133 -1.23 21.54 -4.39
N GLN A 134 -1.29 21.33 -5.70
CA GLN A 134 -2.47 21.65 -6.51
C GLN A 134 -2.84 20.48 -7.41
N PHE A 135 -4.12 20.38 -7.73
CA PHE A 135 -4.62 19.51 -8.79
C PHE A 135 -5.76 20.20 -9.54
N ILE A 136 -6.01 19.71 -10.74
CA ILE A 136 -7.06 20.24 -11.62
C ILE A 136 -8.13 19.17 -11.75
N PHE A 137 -9.38 19.57 -11.56
CA PHE A 137 -10.54 18.72 -11.77
C PHE A 137 -11.70 19.53 -12.35
N ASN A 138 -12.29 19.06 -13.45
CA ASN A 138 -13.39 19.74 -14.16
C ASN A 138 -13.14 21.23 -14.45
N GLY A 139 -11.89 21.60 -14.82
CA GLY A 139 -11.51 22.99 -15.12
C GLY A 139 -11.30 23.87 -13.89
N HIS A 140 -11.48 23.34 -12.67
CA HIS A 140 -11.20 24.03 -11.42
C HIS A 140 -9.83 23.64 -10.86
N VAL A 141 -9.13 24.62 -10.28
CA VAL A 141 -7.87 24.42 -9.58
C VAL A 141 -8.14 24.30 -8.10
N PHE A 142 -7.74 23.18 -7.50
CA PHE A 142 -7.87 22.93 -6.08
C PHE A 142 -6.49 23.01 -5.42
N THR A 143 -6.41 23.75 -4.32
CA THR A 143 -5.16 23.93 -3.56
C THR A 143 -5.23 23.18 -2.24
N ILE A 144 -4.18 22.42 -1.96
CA ILE A 144 -4.00 21.60 -0.77
C ILE A 144 -2.79 22.12 0.00
N PHE A 145 -3.02 22.60 1.22
CA PHE A 145 -1.93 22.93 2.16
C PHE A 145 -1.47 21.65 2.86
N GLY A 146 -0.25 21.21 2.58
CA GLY A 146 0.27 19.94 3.11
C GLY A 146 0.29 19.88 4.63
N ASP A 147 0.47 21.01 5.32
CA ASP A 147 0.45 21.08 6.78
C ASP A 147 -0.87 20.62 7.41
N ALA A 148 -2.00 20.89 6.74
CA ALA A 148 -3.32 20.40 7.16
C ALA A 148 -3.46 18.87 7.01
N PHE A 149 -2.64 18.26 6.16
CA PHE A 149 -2.67 16.84 5.81
C PHE A 149 -1.70 15.98 6.62
N ARG A 150 -1.12 16.51 7.71
CA ARG A 150 -0.13 15.82 8.57
C ARG A 150 -0.73 14.75 9.50
N PHE A 151 -1.69 13.99 8.99
CA PHE A 151 -2.39 12.90 9.67
C PHE A 151 -2.30 11.63 8.83
N LYS A 152 -2.41 10.47 9.49
CA LYS A 152 -2.62 9.21 8.75
C LYS A 152 -3.96 9.31 8.01
N PRO A 153 -4.08 8.85 6.75
CA PRO A 153 -5.33 8.89 5.98
C PRO A 153 -6.52 8.31 6.75
N THR A 154 -6.31 7.15 7.40
CA THR A 154 -7.33 6.46 8.20
C THR A 154 -7.81 7.25 9.43
N VAL A 155 -6.98 8.13 9.96
CA VAL A 155 -7.30 8.96 11.14
C VAL A 155 -7.92 10.29 10.72
N ARG A 156 -7.60 10.78 9.51
CA ARG A 156 -8.07 12.06 8.94
C ARG A 156 -9.59 12.09 8.81
N ILE A 157 -10.20 10.96 8.43
CA ILE A 157 -11.66 10.80 8.30
C ILE A 157 -12.39 10.97 9.64
N LYS A 158 -11.81 10.45 10.74
CA LYS A 158 -12.47 10.37 12.05
C LYS A 158 -12.26 11.59 12.94
N LYS A 159 -11.19 12.37 12.69
CA LYS A 159 -10.90 13.54 13.51
C LYS A 159 -11.71 14.74 13.05
N VAL A 160 -12.37 15.41 13.99
CA VAL A 160 -12.74 16.81 13.83
C VAL A 160 -11.43 17.59 13.75
N LEU A 161 -11.13 18.16 12.59
CA LEU A 161 -9.95 18.98 12.38
C LEU A 161 -10.13 20.27 13.17
N ARG A 162 -9.67 20.25 14.43
CA ARG A 162 -9.51 21.48 15.21
C ARG A 162 -8.27 22.15 14.63
N ASN A 163 -8.46 23.13 13.74
CA ASN A 163 -7.40 23.89 13.07
C ASN A 163 -6.27 24.20 14.06
N ARG A 164 -5.14 23.52 13.90
CA ARG A 164 -3.95 23.74 14.76
C ARG A 164 -2.92 24.66 14.14
N LEU A 165 -3.12 25.03 12.87
CA LEU A 165 -2.24 25.94 12.16
C LEU A 165 -3.13 26.96 11.44
N PRO A 166 -2.89 28.27 11.61
CA PRO A 166 -3.53 29.26 10.77
C PRO A 166 -3.13 28.95 9.32
N ILE A 167 -4.12 28.85 8.43
CA ILE A 167 -3.86 28.97 7.00
C ILE A 167 -3.18 30.34 6.87
N PRO A 168 -1.95 30.44 6.32
CA PRO A 168 -1.38 31.75 6.06
C PRO A 168 -2.36 32.46 5.14
N PHE A 169 -3.06 33.46 5.68
CA PHE A 169 -3.77 34.45 4.90
C PHE A 169 -2.68 35.18 4.11
N PHE A 170 -2.41 34.74 2.90
CA PHE A 170 -1.73 35.58 1.93
C PHE A 170 -2.75 36.62 1.47
N LEU A 171 -2.68 37.80 2.10
CA LEU A 171 -3.20 39.06 1.60
C LEU A 171 -2.47 39.46 0.31
#